data_AF-A0A5E4G4J8-F1
#
_entry.id   AF-A0A5E4G4J8-F1
#
_cell.length_a   1.000
_cell.length_b   1.000
_cell.length_c   1.000
_cell.angle_alpha   90.00
_cell.angle_beta   90.00
_cell.angle_gamma   90.00
#
_symmetry.space_group_name_H-M   'P 1'
#
loop_
_entity.id
_entity.type
_entity.pdbx_description
1 polymer ?
#
loop_
_entity_poly.entity_id
_entity_poly.type
_entity_poly.pdbx_seq_one_letter_code
_entity_poly.pdbx_strand_id
1 'polypeptide(L)'
;MEKGRLTVLGEEHSAKLLVRRRDFWLYYAAYFCGGTIGLVYSNNLGQISQSLGYSSLTSSLVTLYSSCSFFGRLLSAAPDFLRDKIYFARTGWLAVALVPTPIAFFLLAASGSEAMLRAGTGLIGISSGFVFSAAVSVTSELFGPNSAGVNHNILITNIPIGSLLYGLLAALVYDSNEGSSIIGVSLLKDATLCMGRSCYRQTFIWWGCISIVGLASSLFLFLRTRTAYNRFERNRNRTQVMQPYSQSSSQSSSQSSS
;
A
#
# COMPACT_ATOMS: atom_id res chain seq x y z
N MET A 1 -20.04 -23.84 -1.20
CA MET A 1 -18.83 -23.28 -0.54
C MET A 1 -17.93 -22.71 -1.62
N GLU A 2 -17.77 -21.39 -1.69
CA GLU A 2 -17.00 -20.73 -2.75
C GLU A 2 -15.49 -20.94 -2.48
N LYS A 3 -14.83 -21.79 -3.28
CA LYS A 3 -13.40 -22.13 -3.13
C LYS A 3 -12.55 -20.84 -3.08
N GLY A 4 -11.88 -20.61 -1.94
CA GLY A 4 -10.86 -19.56 -1.79
C GLY A 4 -11.35 -18.22 -1.25
N ARG A 5 -12.48 -18.16 -0.53
CA ARG A 5 -12.93 -16.99 0.24
C ARG A 5 -12.60 -17.18 1.72
N LEU A 6 -11.96 -16.20 2.35
CA LEU A 6 -11.70 -16.14 3.78
C LEU A 6 -13.05 -16.00 4.52
N THR A 7 -13.35 -17.00 5.36
CA THR A 7 -14.59 -17.05 6.16
C THR A 7 -14.34 -16.79 7.64
N VAL A 8 -13.10 -16.94 8.10
CA VAL A 8 -12.64 -16.73 9.47
C VAL A 8 -11.32 -15.94 9.42
N LEU A 9 -11.19 -14.92 10.27
CA LEU A 9 -9.97 -14.14 10.42
C LEU A 9 -9.00 -14.87 11.36
N GLY A 10 -7.69 -14.75 11.11
CA GLY A 10 -6.64 -15.36 11.93
C GLY A 10 -6.51 -16.88 11.81
N GLU A 11 -7.20 -17.50 10.83
CA GLU A 11 -6.99 -18.91 10.52
C GLU A 11 -5.56 -19.12 10.02
N GLU A 12 -4.87 -20.14 10.51
CA GLU A 12 -3.49 -20.40 10.14
C GLU A 12 -3.36 -20.88 8.70
N HIS A 13 -2.55 -20.16 7.93
CA HIS A 13 -2.23 -20.53 6.56
C HIS A 13 -0.74 -20.83 6.43
N SER A 14 -0.42 -22.08 6.10
CA SER A 14 0.91 -22.43 5.62
C SER A 14 1.20 -21.78 4.27
N ALA A 15 2.48 -21.60 3.91
CA ALA A 15 2.88 -20.97 2.66
C ALA A 15 2.23 -21.62 1.41
N LYS A 16 2.10 -22.95 1.39
CA LYS A 16 1.43 -23.69 0.29
C LYS A 16 -0.07 -23.36 0.21
N LEU A 17 -0.73 -23.19 1.36
CA LEU A 17 -2.14 -22.81 1.39
C LEU A 17 -2.30 -21.35 0.98
N LEU A 18 -1.43 -20.47 1.45
CA LEU A 18 -1.41 -19.04 1.13
C LEU A 18 -1.44 -18.79 -0.39
N VAL A 19 -0.48 -19.34 -1.12
CA VAL A 19 -0.34 -19.12 -2.58
C VAL A 19 -1.48 -19.73 -3.40
N ARG A 20 -2.29 -20.61 -2.80
CA ARG A 20 -3.48 -21.18 -3.44
C ARG A 20 -4.74 -20.32 -3.24
N ARG A 21 -4.71 -19.33 -2.33
CA ARG A 21 -5.89 -18.51 -1.98
C ARG A 21 -6.03 -17.32 -2.94
N ARG A 22 -7.23 -17.12 -3.46
CA ARG A 22 -7.56 -15.96 -4.32
C ARG A 22 -7.43 -14.64 -3.56
N ASP A 23 -7.77 -14.64 -2.27
CA ASP A 23 -7.66 -13.45 -1.42
C ASP A 23 -6.22 -12.97 -1.26
N PHE A 24 -5.26 -13.92 -1.19
CA PHE A 24 -3.84 -13.58 -1.19
C PHE A 24 -3.42 -12.90 -2.49
N TRP A 25 -3.87 -13.38 -3.65
CA TRP A 25 -3.52 -12.75 -4.93
C TRP A 25 -4.16 -11.39 -5.14
N LEU A 26 -5.38 -11.17 -4.65
CA LEU A 26 -6.01 -9.84 -4.64
C LEU A 26 -5.23 -8.87 -3.75
N TYR A 27 -4.80 -9.34 -2.59
CA TYR A 27 -3.96 -8.57 -1.67
C TYR A 27 -2.58 -8.28 -2.25
N TYR A 28 -1.95 -9.29 -2.86
CA TYR A 28 -0.66 -9.17 -3.54
C TYR A 28 -0.75 -8.14 -4.66
N ALA A 29 -1.80 -8.22 -5.50
CA ALA A 29 -2.05 -7.25 -6.57
C ALA A 29 -2.29 -5.84 -6.03
N ALA A 30 -3.06 -5.69 -4.94
CA ALA A 30 -3.29 -4.39 -4.31
C ALA A 30 -1.98 -3.73 -3.82
N TYR A 31 -1.11 -4.51 -3.17
CA TYR A 31 0.20 -4.00 -2.73
C TYR A 31 1.09 -3.72 -3.94
N PHE A 32 1.24 -4.68 -4.85
CA PHE A 32 2.12 -4.60 -6.01
C PHE A 32 1.76 -3.42 -6.94
N CYS A 33 0.48 -3.18 -7.18
CA CYS A 33 0.01 -2.09 -8.02
C CYS A 33 -0.15 -0.76 -7.26
N GLY A 34 -0.09 -0.77 -5.93
CA GLY A 34 -0.33 0.40 -5.09
C GLY A 34 0.92 0.85 -4.32
N GLY A 35 1.26 0.10 -3.27
CA GLY A 35 2.39 0.40 -2.40
C GLY A 35 3.74 0.34 -3.10
N THR A 36 3.98 -0.68 -3.93
CA THR A 36 5.28 -0.87 -4.60
C THR A 36 5.58 0.25 -5.58
N ILE A 37 4.60 0.77 -6.31
CA ILE A 37 4.81 1.90 -7.24
C ILE A 37 5.30 3.14 -6.49
N GLY A 38 4.78 3.40 -5.29
CA GLY A 38 5.26 4.51 -4.45
C GLY A 38 6.74 4.37 -4.07
N LEU A 39 7.23 3.15 -3.85
CA LEU A 39 8.66 2.90 -3.64
C LEU A 39 9.47 3.18 -4.90
N VAL A 40 9.00 2.70 -6.06
CA VAL A 40 9.69 2.91 -7.34
C VAL A 40 9.74 4.41 -7.68
N TYR A 41 8.68 5.16 -7.41
CA TYR A 41 8.69 6.61 -7.50
C TYR A 41 9.79 7.23 -6.64
N SER A 42 9.89 6.82 -5.37
CA SER A 42 10.95 7.32 -4.47
C SER A 42 12.35 7.02 -4.99
N ASN A 43 12.57 5.83 -5.55
CA ASN A 43 13.87 5.42 -6.09
C ASN A 43 14.28 6.24 -7.32
N ASN A 44 13.31 6.74 -8.09
CA ASN A 44 13.53 7.54 -9.29
C ASN A 44 13.39 9.05 -9.04
N LEU A 45 13.12 9.48 -7.79
CA LEU A 45 12.79 10.86 -7.47
C LEU A 45 13.88 11.86 -7.87
N GLY A 46 15.15 11.45 -7.80
CA GLY A 46 16.27 12.27 -8.28
C GLY A 46 16.22 12.52 -9.79
N GLN A 47 16.01 11.48 -10.59
CA GLN A 47 15.88 11.61 -12.04
C GLN A 47 14.62 12.38 -12.45
N ILE A 48 13.50 12.12 -11.77
CA ILE A 48 12.24 12.86 -11.96
C ILE A 48 12.48 14.36 -11.72
N SER A 49 13.06 14.70 -10.57
CA SER A 49 13.37 16.08 -10.18
C SER A 49 14.30 16.76 -11.18
N GLN A 50 15.37 16.07 -11.59
CA GLN A 50 16.32 16.57 -12.57
C GLN A 50 15.68 16.81 -13.95
N SER A 51 14.88 15.86 -14.44
CA SER A 51 14.20 15.99 -15.74
C SER A 51 13.29 17.21 -15.82
N LEU A 52 12.71 17.64 -14.70
CA LEU A 52 11.87 18.84 -14.62
C LEU A 52 12.66 20.14 -14.41
N GLY A 53 13.99 20.08 -14.32
CA GLY A 53 14.84 21.24 -14.04
C GLY A 53 14.95 21.60 -12.55
N TYR A 54 14.55 20.69 -11.65
CA TYR A 54 14.47 20.93 -10.20
C TYR A 54 15.55 20.19 -9.40
N SER A 55 16.72 19.91 -9.97
CA SER A 55 17.80 19.15 -9.30
C SER A 55 18.17 19.66 -7.90
N SER A 56 18.10 20.96 -7.65
CA SER A 56 18.35 21.58 -6.34
C SER A 56 17.31 21.18 -5.27
N LEU A 57 16.09 20.79 -5.69
CA LEU A 57 15.00 20.38 -4.80
C LEU A 57 15.02 18.89 -4.45
N THR A 58 15.87 18.09 -5.07
CA THR A 58 15.89 16.62 -4.89
C THR A 58 16.00 16.21 -3.42
N SER A 59 16.92 16.82 -2.65
CA SER A 59 17.08 16.53 -1.22
C SER A 59 15.81 16.89 -0.42
N SER A 60 15.18 18.03 -0.74
CA SER A 60 13.91 18.45 -0.12
C SER A 60 12.77 17.48 -0.43
N LEU A 61 12.67 17.00 -1.68
CA LEU A 61 11.65 16.04 -2.10
C LEU A 61 11.84 14.66 -1.44
N VAL A 62 13.07 14.15 -1.37
CA VAL A 62 13.39 12.89 -0.68
C VAL A 62 13.06 12.99 0.82
N THR A 63 13.38 14.13 1.45
CA THR A 63 13.03 14.39 2.84
C THR A 63 11.52 14.43 3.02
N LEU A 64 10.80 15.14 2.15
CA LEU A 64 9.34 15.23 2.17
C LEU A 64 8.70 13.85 2.04
N TYR A 65 9.13 13.04 1.07
CA TYR A 65 8.66 11.66 0.90
C TYR A 65 8.86 10.86 2.19
N SER A 66 10.07 10.93 2.76
CA SER A 66 10.43 10.18 3.97
C SER A 66 9.58 10.60 5.18
N SER A 67 9.39 11.91 5.41
CA SER A 67 8.54 12.43 6.48
C SER A 67 7.07 12.02 6.30
N CYS A 68 6.52 12.20 5.10
CA CYS A 68 5.16 11.78 4.77
C CYS A 68 4.98 10.26 4.93
N SER A 69 5.97 9.47 4.53
CA SER A 69 5.99 8.02 4.69
C SER A 69 6.08 7.57 6.15
N PHE A 70 6.78 8.34 6.99
CA PHE A 70 6.74 8.15 8.44
C PHE A 70 5.32 8.35 8.99
N PHE A 71 4.67 9.47 8.65
CA PHE A 71 3.30 9.73 9.09
C PHE A 71 2.30 8.70 8.54
N GLY A 72 2.48 8.25 7.31
CA GLY A 72 1.70 7.14 6.75
C GLY A 72 1.79 5.87 7.59
N ARG A 73 3.02 5.47 8.00
CA ARG A 73 3.25 4.32 8.90
C ARG A 73 2.66 4.53 10.29
N LEU A 74 2.64 5.76 10.79
CA LEU A 74 2.00 6.06 12.08
C LEU A 74 0.47 5.94 11.97
N LEU A 75 -0.11 6.46 10.88
CA LEU A 75 -1.55 6.38 10.62
C LEU A 75 -2.05 4.95 10.45
N SER A 76 -1.23 4.00 10.02
CA SER A 76 -1.63 2.59 9.94
C SER A 76 -1.83 1.92 11.30
N ALA A 77 -1.42 2.56 12.41
CA ALA A 77 -1.79 2.14 13.76
C ALA A 77 -3.15 2.70 14.22
N ALA A 78 -3.69 3.72 13.54
CA ALA A 78 -4.99 4.31 13.88
C ALA A 78 -6.16 3.30 13.94
N PRO A 79 -6.25 2.25 13.08
CA PRO A 79 -7.28 1.22 13.18
C PRO A 79 -7.30 0.51 14.54
N ASP A 80 -6.13 0.37 15.19
CA ASP A 80 -6.02 -0.29 16.47
C ASP A 80 -6.42 0.65 17.63
N PHE A 81 -6.14 1.97 17.52
CA PHE A 81 -6.59 2.97 18.51
C PHE A 81 -8.07 3.34 18.40
N LEU A 82 -8.63 3.34 17.19
CA LEU A 82 -10.03 3.68 16.93
C LEU A 82 -10.96 2.47 17.03
N ARG A 83 -10.40 1.29 17.33
CA ARG A 83 -11.10 0.00 17.35
C ARG A 83 -12.31 -0.04 18.29
N ASP A 84 -12.29 0.76 19.37
CA ASP A 84 -13.37 0.83 20.34
C ASP A 84 -14.50 1.79 19.94
N LYS A 85 -14.27 2.67 18.95
CA LYS A 85 -15.26 3.65 18.47
C LYS A 85 -15.80 3.34 17.08
N ILE A 86 -14.95 2.87 16.17
CA ILE A 86 -15.30 2.59 14.77
C ILE A 86 -14.63 1.27 14.37
N TYR A 87 -15.42 0.20 14.28
CA TYR A 87 -14.94 -1.06 13.72
C TYR A 87 -14.94 -0.97 12.18
N PHE A 88 -13.76 -0.79 11.59
CA PHE A 88 -13.58 -0.81 10.15
C PHE A 88 -12.51 -1.84 9.80
N ALA A 89 -12.81 -2.70 8.82
CA ALA A 89 -11.93 -3.78 8.41
C ALA A 89 -10.54 -3.26 8.03
N ARG A 90 -9.47 -3.95 8.43
CA ARG A 90 -8.09 -3.55 8.10
C ARG A 90 -7.87 -3.50 6.57
N THR A 91 -8.56 -4.37 5.83
CA THR A 91 -8.63 -4.33 4.35
C THR A 91 -9.34 -3.08 3.80
N GLY A 92 -10.31 -2.53 4.53
CA GLY A 92 -10.95 -1.26 4.19
C GLY A 92 -10.00 -0.08 4.39
N TRP A 93 -9.27 -0.04 5.51
CA TRP A 93 -8.25 0.97 5.75
C TRP A 93 -7.15 0.94 4.69
N LEU A 94 -6.74 -0.25 4.27
CA LEU A 94 -5.81 -0.43 3.15
C LEU A 94 -6.36 0.17 1.84
N ALA A 95 -7.64 -0.01 1.54
CA ALA A 95 -8.26 0.59 0.35
C ALA A 95 -8.29 2.13 0.42
N VAL A 96 -8.65 2.70 1.58
CA VAL A 96 -8.63 4.16 1.81
C VAL A 96 -7.21 4.72 1.64
N ALA A 97 -6.22 4.04 2.20
CA ALA A 97 -4.83 4.46 2.11
C ALA A 97 -4.26 4.45 0.69
N LEU A 98 -4.83 3.66 -0.23
CA LEU A 98 -4.41 3.61 -1.63
C LEU A 98 -5.00 4.72 -2.49
N VAL A 99 -6.05 5.42 -2.05
CA VAL A 99 -6.71 6.50 -2.81
C VAL A 99 -5.77 7.66 -3.18
N PRO A 100 -4.85 8.13 -2.32
CA PRO A 100 -3.95 9.23 -2.65
C PRO A 100 -3.00 8.94 -3.81
N THR A 101 -2.61 7.68 -4.02
CA THR A 101 -1.61 7.28 -5.03
C THR A 101 -2.03 7.62 -6.48
N PRO A 102 -3.20 7.17 -7.00
CA PRO A 102 -3.64 7.53 -8.34
C PRO A 102 -3.83 9.04 -8.49
N ILE A 103 -4.38 9.70 -7.48
CA ILE A 103 -4.56 11.16 -7.48
C ILE A 103 -3.20 11.84 -7.68
N ALA A 104 -2.19 11.44 -6.91
CA ALA A 104 -0.85 11.99 -7.01
C ALA A 104 -0.23 11.77 -8.39
N PHE A 105 -0.31 10.56 -8.95
CA PHE A 105 0.24 10.29 -10.28
C PHE A 105 -0.47 11.05 -11.39
N PHE A 106 -1.79 11.18 -11.36
CA PHE A 106 -2.50 12.02 -12.34
C PHE A 106 -2.21 13.50 -12.17
N LEU A 107 -2.02 13.99 -10.93
CA LEU A 107 -1.58 15.37 -10.68
C LEU A 107 -0.19 15.63 -11.28
N LEU A 108 0.77 14.72 -11.06
CA LEU A 108 2.11 14.78 -11.65
C LEU A 108 2.08 14.66 -13.18
N ALA A 109 1.19 13.82 -13.71
CA ALA A 109 0.99 13.71 -15.15
C ALA A 109 0.38 14.99 -15.76
N ALA A 110 -0.47 15.70 -15.01
CA ALA A 110 -1.21 16.90 -15.43
C ALA A 110 -0.41 18.20 -15.29
N SER A 111 0.58 18.25 -14.39
CA SER A 111 1.43 19.43 -14.20
C SER A 111 2.86 19.04 -13.83
N GLY A 112 3.83 19.75 -14.42
CA GLY A 112 5.24 19.66 -14.05
C GLY A 112 5.68 20.72 -13.06
N SER A 113 4.76 21.44 -12.40
CA SER A 113 5.11 22.52 -11.48
C SER A 113 5.67 21.99 -10.17
N GLU A 114 6.58 22.76 -9.57
CA GLU A 114 7.20 22.48 -8.27
C GLU A 114 6.18 22.18 -7.16
N ALA A 115 5.08 22.95 -7.11
CA ALA A 115 4.01 22.74 -6.13
C ALA A 115 3.33 21.37 -6.29
N MET A 116 3.06 20.95 -7.53
CA MET A 116 2.44 19.66 -7.82
C MET A 116 3.41 18.50 -7.56
N LEU A 117 4.71 18.71 -7.83
CA LEU A 117 5.76 17.76 -7.50
C LEU A 117 5.85 17.51 -5.99
N ARG A 118 5.83 18.57 -5.17
CA ARG A 118 5.80 18.44 -3.70
C ARG A 118 4.52 17.78 -3.20
N ALA A 119 3.36 18.23 -3.67
CA ALA A 119 2.07 17.67 -3.27
C ALA A 119 1.97 16.18 -3.62
N GLY A 120 2.31 15.81 -4.87
CA GLY A 120 2.34 14.43 -5.33
C GLY A 120 3.30 13.56 -4.52
N THR A 121 4.51 14.06 -4.26
CA THR A 121 5.50 13.36 -3.42
C THR A 121 4.98 13.09 -2.01
N GLY A 122 4.32 14.07 -1.38
CA GLY A 122 3.74 13.91 -0.05
C GLY A 122 2.58 12.91 -0.02
N LEU A 123 1.67 12.97 -1.00
CA LEU A 123 0.55 12.03 -1.12
C LEU A 123 1.03 10.59 -1.34
N ILE A 124 2.01 10.39 -2.23
CA ILE A 124 2.60 9.07 -2.49
C ILE A 124 3.31 8.57 -1.23
N GLY A 125 4.04 9.43 -0.52
CA GLY A 125 4.71 9.11 0.74
C GLY A 125 3.74 8.62 1.81
N ILE A 126 2.66 9.38 2.09
CA ILE A 126 1.64 8.99 3.09
C ILE A 126 1.02 7.64 2.73
N SER A 127 0.60 7.48 1.47
CA SER A 127 -0.02 6.24 0.99
C SER A 127 0.94 5.04 1.09
N SER A 128 2.15 5.14 0.54
CA SER A 128 3.12 4.04 0.54
C SER A 128 3.54 3.67 1.96
N GLY A 129 3.78 4.67 2.82
CA GLY A 129 4.11 4.48 4.22
C GLY A 129 3.03 3.70 4.97
N PHE A 130 1.76 4.08 4.78
CA PHE A 130 0.63 3.36 5.36
C PHE A 130 0.59 1.92 4.86
N VAL A 131 0.67 1.70 3.54
CA VAL A 131 0.61 0.36 2.95
C VAL A 131 1.71 -0.55 3.48
N PHE A 132 2.95 -0.03 3.60
CA PHE A 132 4.08 -0.83 4.08
C PHE A 132 3.88 -1.34 5.51
N SER A 133 3.40 -0.48 6.42
CA SER A 133 3.17 -0.89 7.81
C SER A 133 1.88 -1.69 7.97
N ALA A 134 0.78 -1.26 7.33
CA ALA A 134 -0.49 -1.97 7.36
C ALA A 134 -0.37 -3.40 6.81
N ALA A 135 0.50 -3.62 5.82
CA ALA A 135 0.68 -4.92 5.21
C ALA A 135 1.19 -6.00 6.18
N VAL A 136 2.03 -5.64 7.16
CA VAL A 136 2.49 -6.60 8.18
C VAL A 136 1.30 -7.11 8.99
N SER A 137 0.47 -6.18 9.47
CA SER A 137 -0.69 -6.51 10.29
C SER A 137 -1.80 -7.19 9.49
N VAL A 138 -2.08 -6.75 8.26
CA VAL A 138 -3.05 -7.38 7.36
C VAL A 138 -2.64 -8.82 7.05
N THR A 139 -1.37 -9.09 6.80
CA THR A 139 -0.89 -10.45 6.55
C THR A 139 -1.13 -11.36 7.75
N SER A 140 -0.77 -10.91 8.95
CA SER A 140 -0.99 -11.68 10.19
C SER A 140 -2.48 -11.92 10.46
N GLU A 141 -3.32 -10.91 10.25
CA GLU A 141 -4.76 -10.97 10.51
C GLU A 141 -5.51 -11.84 9.51
N LEU A 142 -5.14 -11.83 8.23
CA LEU A 142 -5.81 -12.62 7.19
C LEU A 142 -5.30 -14.06 7.11
N PHE A 143 -4.01 -14.30 7.40
CA PHE A 143 -3.34 -15.56 7.09
C PHE A 143 -2.71 -16.26 8.31
N GLY A 144 -3.00 -15.76 9.51
CA GLY A 144 -2.60 -16.37 10.78
C GLY A 144 -1.29 -15.80 11.33
N PRO A 145 -1.20 -15.60 12.66
CA PRO A 145 -0.02 -15.04 13.31
C PRO A 145 1.19 -15.97 13.33
N ASN A 146 1.02 -17.30 13.39
CA ASN A 146 2.16 -18.21 13.58
C ASN A 146 3.09 -18.27 12.36
N SER A 147 2.53 -18.13 11.15
CA SER A 147 3.30 -18.09 9.89
C SER A 147 3.40 -16.68 9.28
N ALA A 148 3.08 -15.63 10.05
CA ALA A 148 2.97 -14.26 9.53
C ALA A 148 4.28 -13.76 8.89
N GLY A 149 5.44 -14.07 9.49
CA GLY A 149 6.74 -13.67 8.95
C GLY A 149 7.02 -14.28 7.57
N VAL A 150 6.76 -15.58 7.41
CA VAL A 150 6.92 -16.28 6.12
C VAL A 150 5.95 -15.73 5.09
N ASN A 151 4.67 -15.61 5.46
CA ASN A 151 3.63 -15.11 4.56
C ASN A 151 3.89 -13.66 4.13
N HIS A 152 4.42 -12.82 5.02
CA HIS A 152 4.77 -11.44 4.71
C HIS A 152 6.01 -11.37 3.81
N ASN A 153 7.01 -12.21 4.05
CA ASN A 153 8.18 -12.30 3.16
C ASN A 153 7.79 -12.72 1.73
N ILE A 154 6.83 -13.63 1.58
CA ILE A 154 6.27 -13.99 0.26
C ILE A 154 5.56 -12.79 -0.38
N LEU A 155 4.78 -12.02 0.39
CA LEU A 155 4.11 -10.82 -0.11
C LEU A 155 5.11 -9.77 -0.63
N ILE A 156 6.13 -9.43 0.16
CA ILE A 156 7.10 -8.36 -0.19
C ILE A 156 8.04 -8.74 -1.34
N THR A 157 7.99 -9.97 -1.85
CA THR A 157 8.60 -10.30 -3.15
C THR A 157 8.07 -9.41 -4.29
N ASN A 158 6.91 -8.78 -4.08
CA ASN A 158 6.38 -7.77 -4.98
C ASN A 158 7.35 -6.56 -5.15
N ILE A 159 8.20 -6.27 -4.16
CA ILE A 159 9.13 -5.14 -4.16
C ILE A 159 10.20 -5.32 -5.24
N PRO A 160 11.02 -6.39 -5.24
CA PRO A 160 12.02 -6.59 -6.29
C PRO A 160 11.37 -6.75 -7.67
N ILE A 161 10.24 -7.48 -7.77
CA ILE A 161 9.52 -7.65 -9.04
C ILE A 161 9.02 -6.30 -9.58
N GLY A 162 8.43 -5.47 -8.71
CA GLY A 162 7.89 -4.17 -9.11
C GLY A 162 8.98 -3.15 -9.40
N SER A 163 10.08 -3.18 -8.64
CA SER A 163 11.24 -2.33 -8.89
C SER A 163 11.85 -2.64 -10.26
N LEU A 164 11.92 -3.91 -10.64
CA LEU A 164 12.35 -4.31 -11.98
C LEU A 164 11.36 -3.85 -13.05
N LEU A 165 10.08 -4.20 -12.93
CA LEU A 165 9.09 -3.95 -13.99
C LEU A 165 8.77 -2.45 -14.15
N TYR A 166 8.46 -1.77 -13.05
CA TYR A 166 8.09 -0.35 -13.09
C TYR A 166 9.31 0.55 -13.26
N GLY A 167 10.48 0.14 -12.75
CA GLY A 167 11.75 0.83 -12.99
C GLY A 167 12.15 0.74 -14.46
N LEU A 168 12.06 -0.45 -15.07
CA LEU A 168 12.30 -0.63 -16.50
C LEU A 168 11.29 0.18 -17.34
N LEU A 169 10.01 0.20 -16.98
CA LEU A 169 9.02 1.04 -17.64
C LEU A 169 9.40 2.52 -17.60
N ALA A 170 9.82 3.02 -16.43
CA ALA A 170 10.29 4.40 -16.26
C ALA A 170 11.50 4.70 -17.16
N ALA A 171 12.51 3.82 -17.15
CA ALA A 171 13.72 3.95 -17.94
C ALA A 171 13.42 3.95 -19.45
N LEU A 172 12.62 2.99 -19.93
CA LEU A 172 12.25 2.92 -21.35
C LEU A 172 11.51 4.18 -21.83
N VAL A 173 10.61 4.71 -21.00
CA VAL A 173 9.92 5.97 -21.33
C VAL A 173 10.92 7.13 -21.33
N TYR A 174 11.80 7.22 -20.34
CA TYR A 174 12.81 8.27 -20.24
C TYR A 174 13.72 8.28 -21.47
N ASP A 175 14.33 7.14 -21.80
CA ASP A 175 15.25 6.98 -22.93
C ASP A 175 14.55 7.25 -24.27
N SER A 176 13.28 6.85 -24.41
CA SER A 176 12.52 7.11 -25.65
C SER A 176 12.25 8.60 -25.92
N ASN A 177 12.32 9.44 -24.89
CA ASN A 177 12.11 10.89 -25.02
C ASN A 177 13.43 11.67 -25.16
N GLU A 178 14.60 11.03 -25.02
CA GLU A 178 15.91 11.66 -25.23
C GLU A 178 16.12 12.12 -26.69
N GLY A 179 15.58 11.36 -27.66
CA GLY A 179 15.77 11.61 -29.10
C GLY A 179 14.97 12.76 -29.72
N SER A 180 14.20 13.52 -28.94
CA SER A 180 13.36 14.63 -29.45
C SER A 180 14.02 16.02 -29.29
N SER A 181 15.21 16.09 -28.68
CA SER A 181 15.97 17.34 -28.55
C SER A 181 16.95 17.47 -29.71
N ILE A 182 16.67 18.40 -30.62
CA ILE A 182 17.52 18.76 -31.75
C ILE A 182 18.92 19.15 -31.25
N ILE A 183 19.96 18.39 -31.64
CA ILE A 183 21.25 18.80 -32.22
C ILE A 183 22.10 17.53 -32.39
N GLY A 184 22.41 17.19 -33.64
CA GLY A 184 23.24 16.04 -33.98
C GLY A 184 24.70 16.27 -33.63
N VAL A 185 25.25 15.45 -32.71
CA VAL A 185 26.65 15.01 -32.75
C VAL A 185 26.69 13.56 -32.27
N SER A 186 26.45 12.66 -33.22
CA SER A 186 26.72 11.24 -33.12
C SER A 186 28.24 11.00 -33.06
N LEU A 187 28.88 11.18 -31.89
CA LEU A 187 30.12 10.45 -31.52
C LEU A 187 30.68 10.71 -30.09
N LEU A 188 30.01 11.45 -29.21
CA LEU A 188 30.35 11.53 -27.77
C LEU A 188 29.12 11.17 -26.93
N LYS A 189 29.08 9.94 -26.41
CA LYS A 189 28.11 9.48 -25.40
C LYS A 189 28.41 10.12 -24.04
N ASP A 190 28.39 11.44 -23.95
CA ASP A 190 27.98 12.05 -22.69
C ASP A 190 26.47 11.84 -22.64
N ALA A 191 26.01 11.03 -21.69
CA ALA A 191 24.61 10.64 -21.55
C ALA A 191 23.72 11.90 -21.59
N THR A 192 23.09 12.15 -22.74
CA THR A 192 22.20 13.30 -22.93
C THR A 192 20.97 13.09 -22.09
N LEU A 193 20.96 13.68 -20.90
CA LEU A 193 19.87 13.54 -19.94
C LEU A 193 18.55 14.03 -20.57
N CYS A 194 17.50 13.21 -20.49
CA CYS A 194 16.15 13.65 -20.87
C CYS A 194 15.69 14.82 -19.98
N MET A 195 15.40 15.95 -20.62
CA MET A 195 14.89 17.15 -19.97
C MET A 195 13.49 17.50 -20.48
N GLY A 196 12.67 17.99 -19.56
CA GLY A 196 11.29 18.38 -19.80
C GLY A 196 10.28 17.39 -19.24
N ARG A 197 9.02 17.82 -19.22
CA ARG A 197 7.91 17.05 -18.66
C ARG A 197 7.61 15.77 -19.44
N SER A 198 7.96 15.69 -20.72
CA SER A 198 7.74 14.51 -21.56
C SER A 198 8.44 13.26 -21.03
N CYS A 199 9.62 13.42 -20.41
CA CYS A 199 10.46 12.33 -19.92
C CYS A 199 9.77 11.40 -18.92
N TYR A 200 8.87 11.94 -18.08
CA TYR A 200 8.12 11.17 -17.08
C TYR A 200 6.61 11.26 -17.20
N ARG A 201 6.07 12.12 -18.07
CA ARG A 201 4.61 12.27 -18.22
C ARG A 201 3.93 10.94 -18.52
N GLN A 202 4.45 10.16 -19.47
CA GLN A 202 3.85 8.88 -19.83
C GLN A 202 4.02 7.84 -18.72
N THR A 203 5.16 7.87 -18.01
CA THR A 203 5.40 7.05 -16.82
C THR A 203 4.35 7.31 -15.75
N PHE A 204 4.06 8.59 -15.45
CA PHE A 204 3.05 8.96 -14.47
C PHE A 204 1.63 8.52 -14.87
N ILE A 205 1.29 8.59 -16.17
CA ILE A 205 0.00 8.07 -16.66
C ILE A 205 -0.09 6.55 -16.43
N TRP A 206 0.94 5.80 -16.81
CA TRP A 206 0.96 4.34 -16.59
C TRP A 206 0.91 3.98 -15.11
N TRP A 207 1.74 4.60 -14.27
CA TRP A 207 1.72 4.40 -12.82
C TRP A 207 0.37 4.77 -12.20
N GLY A 208 -0.26 5.84 -12.68
CA GLY A 208 -1.63 6.22 -12.31
C GLY A 208 -2.64 5.12 -12.64
N CYS A 209 -2.66 4.62 -13.88
CA CYS A 209 -3.53 3.53 -14.30
C CYS A 209 -3.31 2.25 -13.49
N ILE A 210 -2.05 1.85 -13.26
CA ILE A 210 -1.73 0.66 -12.47
C ILE A 210 -2.20 0.87 -11.02
N SER A 211 -2.04 2.06 -10.45
CA SER A 211 -2.53 2.35 -9.09
C SER A 211 -4.07 2.31 -8.96
N ILE A 212 -4.83 2.64 -10.02
CA ILE A 212 -6.28 2.39 -10.06
C ILE A 212 -6.57 0.88 -9.97
N VAL A 213 -5.80 0.03 -10.68
CA VAL A 213 -5.95 -1.43 -10.58
C VAL A 213 -5.65 -1.91 -9.16
N GLY A 214 -4.64 -1.33 -8.50
CA GLY A 214 -4.35 -1.60 -7.09
C GLY A 214 -5.51 -1.23 -6.16
N LEU A 215 -6.07 -0.03 -6.33
CA LEU A 215 -7.24 0.42 -5.57
C LEU A 215 -8.47 -0.49 -5.81
N ALA A 216 -8.77 -0.82 -7.05
CA ALA A 216 -9.87 -1.71 -7.41
C ALA A 216 -9.70 -3.12 -6.80
N SER A 217 -8.48 -3.66 -6.84
CA SER A 217 -8.14 -4.95 -6.23
C SER A 217 -8.32 -4.92 -4.70
N SER A 218 -7.92 -3.82 -4.06
CA SER A 218 -8.07 -3.61 -2.62
C SER A 218 -9.54 -3.47 -2.21
N LEU A 219 -10.32 -2.71 -2.98
CA LEU A 219 -11.78 -2.59 -2.78
C LEU A 219 -12.47 -3.94 -2.94
N PHE A 220 -12.10 -4.73 -3.96
CA PHE A 220 -12.65 -6.06 -4.16
C PHE A 220 -12.29 -7.02 -3.01
N LEU A 221 -11.04 -6.97 -2.52
CA LEU A 221 -10.60 -7.70 -1.33
C LEU A 221 -11.41 -7.29 -0.09
N PHE A 222 -11.61 -5.99 0.12
CA PHE A 222 -12.44 -5.47 1.21
C PHE A 222 -13.88 -6.02 1.13
N LEU A 223 -14.53 -5.93 -0.04
CA LEU A 223 -15.89 -6.45 -0.22
C LEU A 223 -15.97 -7.95 0.04
N ARG A 224 -14.96 -8.71 -0.39
CA ARG A 224 -14.91 -10.17 -0.21
C ARG A 224 -14.69 -10.58 1.25
N THR A 225 -13.82 -9.86 1.96
CA THR A 225 -13.48 -10.10 3.37
C THR A 225 -14.49 -9.48 4.35
N ARG A 226 -15.30 -8.50 3.93
CA ARG A 226 -16.31 -7.81 4.77
C ARG A 226 -17.21 -8.78 5.52
N THR A 227 -17.62 -9.88 4.90
CA THR A 227 -18.47 -10.89 5.56
C THR A 227 -17.74 -11.61 6.71
N ALA A 228 -16.43 -11.85 6.58
CA ALA A 228 -15.63 -12.44 7.66
C ALA A 228 -15.43 -11.44 8.80
N TYR A 229 -15.16 -10.17 8.49
CA TYR A 229 -15.08 -9.08 9.47
C TYR A 229 -16.39 -8.90 10.25
N ASN A 230 -17.53 -8.83 9.58
CA ASN A 230 -18.84 -8.69 10.24
C ASN A 230 -19.18 -9.90 11.15
N ARG A 231 -18.78 -11.12 10.76
CA ARG A 231 -18.98 -12.32 11.59
C ARG A 231 -18.10 -12.28 12.84
N PHE A 232 -16.84 -11.89 12.69
CA PHE A 232 -15.91 -11.73 13.81
C PHE A 232 -16.43 -10.70 14.82
N GLU A 233 -16.91 -9.56 14.35
CA GLU A 233 -17.51 -8.51 15.18
C GLU A 233 -18.75 -9.01 15.93
N ARG A 234 -19.68 -9.68 15.23
CA ARG A 234 -20.89 -10.22 15.86
C ARG A 234 -20.56 -11.24 16.97
N ASN A 235 -19.56 -12.08 16.76
CA ASN A 235 -19.12 -13.05 17.75
C ASN A 235 -18.46 -12.35 18.95
N ARG A 236 -17.62 -11.33 18.71
CA ARG A 236 -17.00 -10.53 19.79
C ARG A 236 -18.05 -9.86 20.68
N ASN A 237 -19.06 -9.22 20.07
CA ASN A 237 -20.13 -8.56 20.82
C ASN A 237 -20.94 -9.58 21.64
N ARG A 238 -21.17 -10.79 21.11
CA ARG A 238 -21.79 -11.88 21.88
C ARG A 238 -20.95 -12.33 23.07
N THR A 239 -19.65 -12.49 22.90
CA THR A 239 -18.74 -12.88 24.01
C THR A 239 -18.67 -11.80 25.09
N GLN A 240 -18.63 -10.52 24.70
CA GLN A 240 -18.65 -9.40 25.65
C GLN A 240 -19.99 -9.28 26.40
N VAL A 241 -21.12 -9.54 25.72
CA VAL A 241 -22.46 -9.55 26.35
C VAL A 241 -22.69 -10.79 27.23
N MET A 242 -21.93 -11.87 27.05
CA MET A 242 -22.04 -13.09 27.89
C MET A 242 -21.10 -13.08 29.11
N GLN A 243 -20.14 -12.16 29.16
CA GLN A 243 -19.26 -11.92 30.31
C GLN A 243 -19.82 -11.11 31.51
N PRO A 244 -21.02 -10.49 31.51
CA PRO A 244 -21.55 -9.86 32.73
C PRO A 244 -22.10 -10.87 33.75
N TYR A 245 -22.39 -12.12 33.36
CA TYR A 245 -23.11 -13.06 34.24
C TYR A 245 -22.20 -14.03 35.03
N SER A 246 -20.93 -14.19 34.64
CA SER A 246 -20.01 -15.13 35.29
C SER A 246 -19.23 -14.56 36.49
N GLN A 247 -19.46 -13.30 36.86
CA GLN A 247 -18.87 -12.69 38.07
C GLN A 247 -19.86 -12.51 39.23
N SER A 248 -21.17 -12.72 39.03
CA SER A 248 -22.17 -12.59 40.10
C SER A 248 -22.51 -13.91 40.81
N SER A 249 -22.17 -15.07 40.23
CA SER A 249 -22.51 -16.37 40.81
C SER A 249 -21.44 -16.96 41.74
N SER A 250 -20.29 -16.31 41.90
CA SER A 250 -19.20 -16.77 42.79
C SER A 250 -19.13 -16.02 44.13
N GLN A 251 -20.02 -15.05 44.38
CA GLN A 251 -20.12 -14.34 45.67
C GLN A 251 -21.32 -14.79 46.54
N SER A 252 -22.24 -15.62 46.06
CA SER A 252 -23.41 -16.04 46.82
C SER A 252 -23.29 -17.41 47.51
N SER A 253 -22.17 -18.12 47.39
CA SER A 253 -21.99 -19.47 47.95
C SER A 253 -21.01 -19.55 49.14
N SER A 254 -20.48 -18.42 49.63
CA SER A 254 -19.53 -18.39 50.75
C SER A 254 -20.08 -17.74 52.03
N GLN A 255 -21.39 -17.48 52.13
CA GLN A 255 -22.04 -16.96 53.35
C GLN A 255 -23.05 -17.92 54.02
N SER A 256 -23.08 -19.20 53.63
CA SER A 256 -24.00 -20.17 54.24
C SER A 256 -23.34 -21.51 54.56
N SER A 257 -22.25 -21.52 55.32
CA SER A 257 -21.78 -22.70 56.06
C SER A 257 -20.80 -22.28 57.15
N SER A 258 -21.30 -22.25 58.39
CA SER A 258 -20.59 -22.53 59.66
C SER A 258 -19.47 -21.60 60.12
#